data_AF-A0A0M2V948-F1
#
_entry.id   AF-A0A0M2V948-F1
#
_cell.length_a   1.000
_cell.length_b   1.000
_cell.length_c   1.000
_cell.angle_alpha   90.00
_cell.angle_beta   90.00
_cell.angle_gamma   90.00
#
_symmetry.space_group_name_H-M   'P 1'
#
loop_
_entity.id
_entity.type
_entity.pdbx_description
1 polymer ?
#
loop_
_entity_poly.entity_id
_entity_poly.type
_entity_poly.pdbx_seq_one_letter_code
_entity_poly.pdbx_strand_id
1 'polypeptide(L)'
;MVNSLFRNKLVRQVSLLLSGTIVVQLINFGFMPLVLRIYGPAEFGELGAFNALLLLFFPLAALCLPMAIVQGRSRLQARNIASLAWAVALGFSLLLTLLLLMFKQPLLQLLSVENIGNLVFLLPLATLFAARLQIAQQVLIKQQQFKALAKVDMLQALIVNVAKLLFGLWQSISAVLITIAVLASALHALLLQVIGSSVVVKPWQPLSVLRYAGSRRYWLRLRRTLKLFRAFVLFQAPQSLLNAAAQSAPVLMLAAFYGAAVAGWYTLAKAILVLPAMLLGRAVGDVFYPHFTQAQQQQQPLVAILIRATLSLALLGLIPFSIFIIAGADLFVSVFGKEWAASGDYASWMALWLYFAFVNTPSIKAVMVLQVQHWAIALNVITLCLRIGVLWYFGLTASNPVLAIASFAAVGVLHSLVFTAMAIYFCYKKGANRSQSAATQ
;
A
#
# COMPACT_ATOMS: atom_id res chain seq x y z
N MET A 1 -1.55 -29.66 -18.21
CA MET A 1 -0.74 -28.42 -18.29
C MET A 1 -0.64 -27.68 -16.93
N VAL A 2 -1.73 -27.56 -16.16
CA VAL A 2 -1.71 -26.96 -14.80
C VAL A 2 -0.80 -27.72 -13.82
N ASN A 3 -0.79 -29.05 -13.85
CA ASN A 3 0.05 -29.86 -12.95
C ASN A 3 1.56 -29.79 -13.23
N SER A 4 2.02 -29.33 -14.41
CA SER A 4 3.47 -29.20 -14.69
C SER A 4 4.04 -27.87 -14.17
N LEU A 5 3.21 -26.82 -14.05
CA LEU A 5 3.62 -25.51 -13.49
C LEU A 5 3.85 -25.58 -11.97
N PHE A 6 3.02 -26.34 -11.24
CA PHE A 6 3.17 -26.56 -9.78
C PHE A 6 4.39 -27.42 -9.40
N ARG A 7 5.05 -28.03 -10.38
CA ARG A 7 6.23 -28.87 -10.16
C ARG A 7 7.51 -28.05 -9.96
N ASN A 8 7.49 -26.77 -10.32
CA ASN A 8 8.63 -25.87 -10.15
C ASN A 8 8.66 -25.31 -8.71
N LYS A 9 9.77 -25.50 -7.99
CA LYS A 9 9.93 -25.14 -6.57
C LYS A 9 9.58 -23.68 -6.30
N LEU A 10 9.87 -22.78 -7.23
CA LEU A 10 9.58 -21.35 -7.13
C LEU A 10 8.08 -21.05 -7.24
N VAL A 11 7.37 -21.66 -8.19
CA VAL A 11 5.91 -21.46 -8.38
C VAL A 11 5.16 -21.91 -7.13
N ARG A 12 5.53 -23.07 -6.56
CA ARG A 12 4.96 -23.57 -5.30
C ARG A 12 5.21 -22.63 -4.11
N GLN A 13 6.36 -21.95 -4.08
CA GLN A 13 6.69 -21.03 -3.01
C GLN A 13 5.96 -19.69 -3.14
N VAL A 14 5.83 -19.17 -4.37
CA VAL A 14 5.05 -17.96 -4.65
C VAL A 14 3.56 -18.21 -4.39
N SER A 15 3.02 -19.35 -4.84
CA SER A 15 1.63 -19.73 -4.58
C SER A 15 1.33 -19.85 -3.08
N LEU A 16 2.29 -20.36 -2.30
CA LEU A 16 2.17 -20.44 -0.85
C LEU A 16 2.14 -19.06 -0.17
N LEU A 17 2.94 -18.11 -0.65
CA LEU A 17 2.88 -16.72 -0.18
C LEU A 17 1.53 -16.08 -0.51
N LEU A 18 1.02 -16.31 -1.72
CA LEU A 18 -0.27 -15.80 -2.17
C LEU A 18 -1.42 -16.39 -1.35
N SER A 19 -1.46 -17.71 -1.16
CA SER A 19 -2.46 -18.35 -0.29
C SER A 19 -2.35 -17.86 1.15
N GLY A 20 -1.12 -17.63 1.63
CA GLY A 20 -0.91 -17.07 2.97
C GLY A 20 -1.47 -15.66 3.13
N THR A 21 -1.33 -14.82 2.10
CA THR A 21 -1.94 -13.50 2.07
C THR A 21 -3.47 -13.59 2.15
N ILE A 22 -4.09 -14.53 1.43
CA ILE A 22 -5.56 -14.73 1.47
C ILE A 22 -6.01 -15.08 2.90
N VAL A 23 -5.34 -16.02 3.55
CA VAL A 23 -5.64 -16.42 4.93
C VAL A 23 -5.51 -15.23 5.89
N VAL A 24 -4.43 -14.44 5.78
CA VAL A 24 -4.22 -13.24 6.59
C VAL A 24 -5.37 -12.24 6.44
N GLN A 25 -5.83 -12.03 5.21
CA GLN A 25 -6.96 -11.15 4.97
C GLN A 25 -8.25 -11.73 5.56
N LEU A 26 -8.53 -13.02 5.39
CA LEU A 26 -9.70 -13.65 6.02
C LEU A 26 -9.67 -13.53 7.54
N ILE A 27 -8.50 -13.62 8.18
CA ILE A 27 -8.35 -13.36 9.62
C ILE A 27 -8.71 -11.90 9.94
N ASN A 28 -8.09 -10.93 9.25
CA ASN A 28 -8.37 -9.51 9.49
C ASN A 28 -9.86 -9.17 9.33
N PHE A 29 -10.49 -9.67 8.26
CA PHE A 29 -11.89 -9.44 7.96
C PHE A 29 -12.83 -10.18 8.92
N GLY A 30 -12.50 -11.42 9.32
CA GLY A 30 -13.29 -12.19 10.26
C GLY A 30 -13.32 -11.56 11.66
N PHE A 31 -12.21 -10.95 12.09
CA PHE A 31 -12.15 -10.23 13.37
C PHE A 31 -12.73 -8.81 13.30
N MET A 32 -12.87 -8.23 12.10
CA MET A 32 -13.31 -6.86 11.94
C MET A 32 -14.68 -6.55 12.55
N PRO A 33 -15.74 -7.38 12.36
CA PRO A 33 -17.04 -7.18 13.02
C PRO A 33 -16.94 -7.14 14.54
N LEU A 34 -16.08 -7.95 15.14
CA LEU A 34 -15.88 -8.00 16.58
C LEU A 34 -15.15 -6.75 17.07
N VAL A 35 -14.09 -6.34 16.36
CA VAL A 35 -13.32 -5.14 16.68
C VAL A 35 -14.19 -3.89 16.57
N LEU A 36 -15.01 -3.77 15.53
CA LEU A 36 -15.82 -2.58 15.25
C LEU A 36 -17.08 -2.45 16.13
N ARG A 37 -17.41 -3.48 16.90
CA ARG A 37 -18.40 -3.38 17.99
C ARG A 37 -17.79 -2.83 19.29
N ILE A 38 -16.47 -2.87 19.41
CA ILE A 38 -15.74 -2.40 20.59
C ILE A 38 -15.23 -0.98 20.37
N TYR A 39 -14.69 -0.69 19.18
CA TYR A 39 -14.16 0.62 18.82
C TYR A 39 -15.12 1.34 17.89
N GLY A 40 -15.36 2.63 18.14
CA GLY A 40 -16.21 3.46 17.32
C GLY A 40 -15.49 4.08 16.12
N PRO A 41 -16.22 4.92 15.35
CA PRO A 41 -15.67 5.60 14.17
C PRO A 41 -14.56 6.60 14.50
N ALA A 42 -14.61 7.28 15.64
CA ALA A 42 -13.61 8.28 16.01
C ALA A 42 -12.24 7.62 16.25
N GLU A 43 -12.20 6.51 16.99
CA GLU A 43 -10.97 5.79 17.30
C GLU A 43 -10.32 5.20 16.05
N PHE A 44 -11.13 4.65 15.14
CA PHE A 44 -10.67 4.18 13.84
C PHE A 44 -10.22 5.32 12.92
N GLY A 45 -10.82 6.49 13.04
CA GLY A 45 -10.42 7.70 12.33
C GLY A 45 -9.05 8.20 12.73
N GLU A 46 -8.78 8.25 14.04
CA GLU A 46 -7.45 8.58 14.57
C GLU A 46 -6.41 7.54 14.18
N LEU A 47 -6.75 6.24 14.25
CA LEU A 47 -5.89 5.17 13.73
C LEU A 47 -5.63 5.33 12.22
N GLY A 48 -6.64 5.70 11.45
CA GLY A 48 -6.55 5.96 10.02
C GLY A 48 -5.62 7.13 9.70
N ALA A 49 -5.78 8.25 10.40
CA ALA A 49 -4.92 9.42 10.30
C ALA A 49 -3.48 9.09 10.70
N PHE A 50 -3.28 8.38 11.82
CA PHE A 50 -1.96 7.92 12.25
C PHE A 50 -1.29 7.04 11.20
N ASN A 51 -2.01 6.07 10.63
CA ASN A 51 -1.51 5.23 9.54
C ASN A 51 -1.22 6.03 8.26
N ALA A 52 -2.00 7.07 7.96
CA ALA A 52 -1.75 7.96 6.84
C ALA A 52 -0.44 8.75 7.03
N LEU A 53 -0.15 9.22 8.25
CA LEU A 53 1.14 9.82 8.58
C LEU A 53 2.28 8.81 8.49
N LEU A 54 2.11 7.60 9.03
CA LEU A 54 3.10 6.54 8.90
C LEU A 54 3.42 6.24 7.43
N LEU A 55 2.39 6.13 6.58
CA LEU A 55 2.55 5.91 5.15
C LEU A 55 3.35 7.05 4.50
N LEU A 56 3.09 8.30 4.88
CA LEU A 56 3.80 9.49 4.38
C LEU A 56 5.29 9.46 4.74
N PHE A 57 5.62 9.08 5.99
CA PHE A 57 7.01 9.06 6.47
C PHE A 57 7.78 7.77 6.11
N PHE A 58 7.08 6.69 5.80
CA PHE A 58 7.69 5.39 5.53
C PHE A 58 8.77 5.39 4.42
N PRO A 59 8.57 6.05 3.25
CA PRO A 59 9.61 6.17 2.23
C PRO A 59 10.86 6.90 2.71
N LEU A 60 10.69 7.91 3.57
CA LEU A 60 11.78 8.73 4.11
C LEU A 60 12.56 7.99 5.19
N ALA A 61 11.88 7.17 6.00
CA ALA A 61 12.48 6.46 7.12
C ALA A 61 13.73 5.67 6.70
N ALA A 62 13.71 4.98 5.56
CA ALA A 62 14.88 4.25 5.08
C ALA A 62 15.32 4.68 3.67
N LEU A 63 14.84 5.82 3.17
CA LEU A 63 15.11 6.34 1.81
C LEU A 63 14.90 5.30 0.70
N CYS A 64 13.88 4.45 0.86
CA CYS A 64 13.58 3.31 -0.01
C CYS A 64 14.74 2.30 -0.22
N LEU A 65 15.85 2.41 0.53
CA LEU A 65 17.00 1.51 0.46
C LEU A 65 16.67 0.03 0.73
N PRO A 66 15.67 -0.33 1.56
CA PRO A 66 15.31 -1.75 1.74
C PRO A 66 14.98 -2.46 0.44
N MET A 67 14.40 -1.79 -0.55
CA MET A 67 14.10 -2.38 -1.87
C MET A 67 15.37 -2.75 -2.66
N ALA A 68 16.50 -2.08 -2.39
CA ALA A 68 17.78 -2.38 -3.03
C ALA A 68 18.47 -3.64 -2.48
N ILE A 69 18.04 -4.15 -1.32
CA ILE A 69 18.63 -5.35 -0.68
C ILE A 69 18.57 -6.55 -1.64
N VAL A 70 17.44 -6.73 -2.32
CA VAL A 70 17.22 -7.82 -3.28
C VAL A 70 18.19 -7.73 -4.46
N GLN A 71 18.59 -6.52 -4.88
CA GLN A 71 19.51 -6.29 -5.99
C GLN A 71 21.00 -6.47 -5.64
N GLY A 72 21.37 -6.55 -4.36
CA GLY A 72 22.78 -6.76 -3.97
C GLY A 72 23.36 -8.07 -4.52
N ARG A 73 24.40 -8.03 -5.34
CA ARG A 73 25.00 -9.21 -5.99
C ARG A 73 25.55 -10.23 -4.98
N SER A 74 26.07 -9.76 -3.85
CA SER A 74 26.63 -10.62 -2.80
C SER A 74 25.88 -10.49 -1.47
N ARG A 75 25.98 -11.52 -0.62
CA ARG A 75 25.45 -11.49 0.75
C ARG A 75 26.02 -10.34 1.56
N LEU A 76 27.30 -10.02 1.38
CA LEU A 76 27.96 -8.89 2.04
C LEU A 76 27.37 -7.55 1.58
N GLN A 77 27.13 -7.40 0.28
CA GLN A 77 26.53 -6.18 -0.26
C GLN A 77 25.11 -5.98 0.26
N ALA A 78 24.28 -7.04 0.27
CA ALA A 78 22.94 -6.98 0.85
C ALA A 78 22.94 -6.59 2.34
N ARG A 79 23.89 -7.13 3.12
CA ARG A 79 24.08 -6.76 4.53
C ARG A 79 24.49 -5.28 4.69
N ASN A 80 25.38 -4.77 3.84
CA ASN A 80 25.77 -3.36 3.88
C ASN A 80 24.59 -2.44 3.53
N ILE A 81 23.75 -2.81 2.57
CA ILE A 81 22.53 -2.05 2.23
C ILE A 81 21.57 -2.05 3.41
N ALA A 82 21.33 -3.21 4.04
CA ALA A 82 20.49 -3.32 5.22
C ALA A 82 21.01 -2.48 6.39
N SER A 83 22.33 -2.50 6.64
CA SER A 83 22.95 -1.66 7.68
C SER A 83 22.85 -0.17 7.36
N LEU A 84 23.01 0.23 6.09
CA LEU A 84 22.82 1.61 5.66
C LEU A 84 21.37 2.05 5.87
N ALA A 85 20.40 1.26 5.43
CA ALA A 85 18.97 1.53 5.59
C ALA A 85 18.59 1.67 7.07
N TRP A 86 19.13 0.82 7.94
CA TRP A 86 18.90 0.89 9.38
C TRP A 86 19.53 2.12 10.02
N ALA A 87 20.75 2.49 9.63
CA ALA A 87 21.40 3.71 10.12
C ALA A 87 20.62 4.98 9.71
N VAL A 88 20.11 5.01 8.48
CA VAL A 88 19.22 6.08 8.00
C VAL A 88 17.93 6.12 8.80
N ALA A 89 17.31 4.96 9.10
CA ALA A 89 16.10 4.89 9.91
C ALA A 89 16.29 5.36 11.34
N LEU A 90 17.42 5.04 11.97
CA LEU A 90 17.78 5.57 13.29
C LEU A 90 17.94 7.09 13.24
N GLY A 91 18.67 7.60 12.24
CA GLY A 91 18.86 9.05 12.06
C GLY A 91 17.54 9.79 11.79
N PHE A 92 16.69 9.25 10.93
CA PHE A 92 15.38 9.81 10.63
C PHE A 92 14.45 9.76 11.84
N SER A 93 14.38 8.64 12.56
CA SER A 93 13.59 8.55 13.79
C SER A 93 14.07 9.56 14.83
N LEU A 94 15.38 9.74 15.01
CA LEU A 94 15.90 10.74 15.94
C LEU A 94 15.53 12.16 15.51
N LEU A 95 15.72 12.48 14.22
CA LEU A 95 15.34 13.77 13.66
C LEU A 95 13.84 14.04 13.83
N LEU A 96 13.00 13.04 13.59
CA LEU A 96 11.56 13.17 13.76
C LEU A 96 11.17 13.36 15.22
N THR A 97 11.82 12.67 16.15
CA THR A 97 11.65 12.92 17.60
C THR A 97 12.02 14.36 17.95
N LEU A 98 13.17 14.86 17.48
CA LEU A 98 13.59 16.24 17.74
C LEU A 98 12.61 17.27 17.16
N LEU A 99 12.14 17.06 15.93
CA LEU A 99 11.13 17.91 15.32
C LEU A 99 9.82 17.90 16.11
N LEU A 100 9.36 16.75 16.58
CA LEU A 100 8.15 16.66 17.39
C LEU A 100 8.31 17.32 18.76
N LEU A 101 9.49 17.25 19.39
CA LEU A 101 9.75 17.93 20.66
C LEU A 101 9.74 19.46 20.50
N MET A 102 10.27 19.98 19.40
CA MET A 102 10.37 21.43 19.16
C MET A 102 9.12 22.05 18.52
N PHE A 103 8.45 21.31 17.63
CA PHE A 103 7.40 21.84 16.75
C PHE A 103 6.09 21.03 16.82
N LYS A 104 5.78 20.38 17.95
CA LYS A 104 4.56 19.56 18.09
C LYS A 104 3.31 20.29 17.60
N GLN A 105 3.00 21.45 18.18
CA GLN A 105 1.73 22.15 17.92
C GLN A 105 1.63 22.65 16.46
N PRO A 106 2.65 23.35 15.91
CA PRO A 106 2.63 23.75 14.50
C PRO A 106 2.50 22.56 13.55
N LEU A 107 3.13 21.42 13.87
CA LEU A 107 3.11 20.23 13.03
C LEU A 107 1.75 19.53 13.08
N LEU A 108 1.10 19.45 14.25
CA LEU A 108 -0.26 18.93 14.39
C LEU A 108 -1.30 19.83 13.70
N GLN A 109 -1.13 21.15 13.78
CA GLN A 109 -1.96 22.13 13.07
C GLN A 109 -1.79 22.04 11.55
N LEU A 110 -0.55 22.03 11.07
CA LEU A 110 -0.22 21.95 9.64
C LEU A 110 -0.76 20.67 9.00
N LEU A 111 -0.72 19.56 9.74
CA LEU A 111 -1.24 18.27 9.28
C LEU A 111 -2.71 18.06 9.64
N SER A 112 -3.31 19.01 10.38
CA SER A 112 -4.70 19.00 10.84
C SER A 112 -5.10 17.69 11.54
N VAL A 113 -4.22 17.23 12.43
CA VAL A 113 -4.35 15.96 13.18
C VAL A 113 -4.25 16.19 14.68
N GLU A 114 -4.78 17.31 15.15
CA GLU A 114 -4.75 17.73 16.57
C GLU A 114 -5.34 16.65 17.50
N ASN A 115 -6.35 15.91 17.03
CA ASN A 115 -6.99 14.82 17.76
C ASN A 115 -6.03 13.68 18.15
N ILE A 116 -4.94 13.47 17.41
CA ILE A 116 -3.92 12.46 17.76
C ILE A 116 -3.19 12.84 19.06
N GLY A 117 -3.12 14.14 19.39
CA GLY A 117 -2.59 14.65 20.64
C GLY A 117 -1.16 14.17 20.94
N ASN A 118 -0.97 13.49 22.06
CA ASN A 118 0.33 12.97 22.49
C ASN A 118 0.74 11.67 21.78
N LEU A 119 -0.18 10.99 21.09
CA LEU A 119 0.12 9.73 20.39
C LEU A 119 1.07 9.94 19.19
N VAL A 120 1.24 11.18 18.73
CA VAL A 120 2.21 11.54 17.69
C VAL A 120 3.65 11.18 18.10
N PHE A 121 3.97 11.12 19.39
CA PHE A 121 5.28 10.69 19.88
C PHE A 121 5.56 9.20 19.67
N LEU A 122 4.55 8.38 19.35
CA LEU A 122 4.76 7.00 18.92
C LEU A 122 5.21 6.92 17.46
N LEU A 123 5.09 7.99 16.68
CA LEU A 123 5.36 8.00 15.26
C LEU A 123 6.85 7.74 14.92
N PRO A 124 7.85 8.36 15.59
CA PRO A 124 9.26 8.01 15.39
C PRO A 124 9.53 6.52 15.60
N LEU A 125 9.02 5.97 16.70
CA LEU A 125 9.18 4.57 17.06
C LEU A 125 8.49 3.63 16.05
N ALA A 126 7.31 4.00 15.58
CA ALA A 126 6.57 3.29 14.56
C ALA A 126 7.30 3.28 13.20
N THR A 127 7.84 4.41 12.76
CA THR A 127 8.63 4.48 11.52
C THR A 127 9.91 3.64 11.62
N LEU A 128 10.56 3.61 12.78
CA LEU A 128 11.72 2.78 13.05
C LEU A 128 11.38 1.28 12.99
N PHE A 129 10.29 0.85 13.64
CA PHE A 129 9.83 -0.54 13.58
C PHE A 129 9.37 -0.96 12.18
N ALA A 130 8.69 -0.08 11.46
CA ALA A 130 8.30 -0.32 10.08
C ALA A 130 9.52 -0.49 9.17
N ALA A 131 10.56 0.35 9.32
CA ALA A 131 11.82 0.20 8.60
C ALA A 131 12.53 -1.12 8.94
N ARG A 132 12.55 -1.51 10.22
CA ARG A 132 13.13 -2.79 10.66
C ARG A 132 12.42 -3.98 10.01
N LEU A 133 11.09 -3.94 10.00
CA LEU A 133 10.23 -4.95 9.38
C LEU A 133 10.50 -5.04 7.88
N GLN A 134 10.53 -3.90 7.19
CA GLN A 134 10.78 -3.86 5.74
C GLN A 134 12.16 -4.46 5.38
N ILE A 135 13.20 -4.13 6.14
CA ILE A 135 14.53 -4.72 5.96
C ILE A 135 14.48 -6.24 6.16
N ALA A 136 13.79 -6.73 7.19
CA ALA A 136 13.65 -8.17 7.45
C ALA A 136 12.94 -8.89 6.30
N GLN A 137 11.82 -8.32 5.83
CA GLN A 137 11.05 -8.87 4.71
C GLN A 137 11.90 -8.94 3.44
N GLN A 138 12.60 -7.86 3.08
CA GLN A 138 13.43 -7.82 1.87
C GLN A 138 14.62 -8.78 1.92
N VAL A 139 15.21 -8.99 3.10
CA VAL A 139 16.26 -10.01 3.30
C VAL A 139 15.70 -11.42 3.08
N LEU A 140 14.53 -11.75 3.62
CA LEU A 140 13.90 -13.06 3.46
C LEU A 140 13.41 -13.29 2.02
N ILE A 141 12.89 -12.26 1.34
CA ILE A 141 12.53 -12.30 -0.08
C ILE A 141 13.77 -12.63 -0.92
N LYS A 142 14.90 -11.95 -0.68
CA LYS A 142 16.16 -12.25 -1.37
C LYS A 142 16.60 -13.71 -1.20
N GLN A 143 16.32 -14.29 -0.03
CA GLN A 143 16.64 -15.68 0.31
C GLN A 143 15.54 -16.67 -0.10
N GLN A 144 14.48 -16.20 -0.77
CA GLN A 144 13.32 -16.99 -1.21
C GLN A 144 12.63 -17.74 -0.05
N GLN A 145 12.66 -17.16 1.16
CA GLN A 145 12.04 -17.74 2.37
C GLN A 145 10.55 -17.41 2.47
N PHE A 146 9.82 -17.68 1.39
CA PHE A 146 8.39 -17.36 1.27
C PHE A 146 7.51 -18.10 2.30
N LYS A 147 7.93 -19.29 2.73
CA LYS A 147 7.26 -20.06 3.79
C LYS A 147 7.34 -19.36 5.15
N ALA A 148 8.50 -18.80 5.49
CA ALA A 148 8.69 -18.09 6.75
C ALA A 148 7.86 -16.80 6.76
N LEU A 149 7.86 -16.05 5.65
CA LEU A 149 7.02 -14.86 5.47
C LEU A 149 5.54 -15.19 5.68
N ALA A 150 4.99 -16.16 4.94
CA ALA A 150 3.58 -16.54 5.04
C ALA A 150 3.19 -16.99 6.46
N LYS A 151 4.00 -17.83 7.13
CA LYS A 151 3.73 -18.28 8.51
C LYS A 151 3.71 -17.11 9.50
N VAL A 152 4.67 -16.20 9.38
CA VAL A 152 4.77 -15.06 10.29
C VAL A 152 3.65 -14.06 10.03
N ASP A 153 3.31 -13.77 8.77
CA ASP A 153 2.18 -12.90 8.42
C ASP A 153 0.88 -13.42 9.05
N MET A 154 0.62 -14.74 8.97
CA MET A 154 -0.56 -15.38 9.59
C MET A 154 -0.55 -15.25 11.13
N LEU A 155 0.56 -15.61 11.78
CA LEU A 155 0.67 -15.53 13.24
C LEU A 155 0.53 -14.09 13.73
N GLN A 156 1.14 -13.14 13.04
CA GLN A 156 1.07 -11.74 13.39
C GLN A 156 -0.36 -11.21 13.24
N ALA A 157 -1.07 -11.55 12.16
CA ALA A 157 -2.46 -11.13 11.97
C ALA A 157 -3.35 -11.67 13.10
N LEU A 158 -3.17 -12.93 13.50
CA LEU A 158 -3.92 -13.51 14.60
C LEU A 158 -3.62 -12.81 15.93
N ILE A 159 -2.34 -12.66 16.29
CA ILE A 159 -1.93 -12.03 17.56
C ILE A 159 -2.44 -10.59 17.64
N VAL A 160 -2.30 -9.82 16.55
CA VAL A 160 -2.71 -8.41 16.51
C VAL A 160 -4.22 -8.25 16.63
N ASN A 161 -5.02 -9.06 15.93
CA ASN A 161 -6.47 -8.95 16.02
C ASN A 161 -7.00 -9.43 17.37
N VAL A 162 -6.42 -10.50 17.94
CA VAL A 162 -6.73 -10.93 19.31
C VAL A 162 -6.36 -9.84 20.31
N ALA A 163 -5.19 -9.20 20.17
CA ALA A 163 -4.80 -8.08 21.03
C ALA A 163 -5.79 -6.91 20.92
N LYS A 164 -6.23 -6.53 19.70
CA LYS A 164 -7.24 -5.48 19.52
C LYS A 164 -8.53 -5.78 20.28
N LEU A 165 -8.99 -7.04 20.25
CA LEU A 165 -10.17 -7.46 21.00
C LEU A 165 -9.92 -7.40 22.51
N LEU A 166 -8.90 -8.09 23.01
CA LEU A 166 -8.64 -8.22 24.45
C LEU A 166 -8.39 -6.87 25.11
N PHE A 167 -7.52 -6.04 24.53
CA PHE A 167 -7.25 -4.71 25.08
C PHE A 167 -8.40 -3.73 24.83
N GLY A 168 -9.17 -3.94 23.76
CA GLY A 168 -10.36 -3.13 23.48
C GLY A 168 -11.48 -3.35 24.49
N LEU A 169 -11.67 -4.60 24.94
CA LEU A 169 -12.63 -4.92 26.01
C LEU A 169 -12.25 -4.27 27.34
N TRP A 170 -10.97 -3.96 27.54
CA TRP A 170 -10.51 -3.22 28.71
C TRP A 170 -10.69 -1.71 28.53
N GLN A 171 -10.18 -1.15 27.43
CA GLN A 171 -10.36 0.26 27.08
C GLN A 171 -10.52 0.44 25.57
N SER A 172 -11.67 0.97 25.16
CA SER A 172 -12.02 1.27 23.77
C SER A 172 -11.59 2.69 23.38
N ILE A 173 -10.28 2.96 23.39
CA ILE A 173 -9.72 4.27 23.02
C ILE A 173 -8.68 4.16 21.89
N SER A 174 -8.51 5.23 21.11
CA SER A 174 -7.56 5.30 19.98
C SER A 174 -6.12 4.96 20.38
N ALA A 175 -5.72 5.32 21.60
CA ALA A 175 -4.39 5.04 22.14
C ALA A 175 -4.07 3.54 22.15
N VAL A 176 -5.06 2.69 22.45
CA VAL A 176 -4.90 1.23 22.45
C VAL A 176 -4.68 0.73 21.02
N LEU A 177 -5.52 1.14 20.06
CA LEU A 177 -5.39 0.76 18.65
C LEU A 177 -4.05 1.19 18.06
N ILE A 178 -3.65 2.45 18.28
CA ILE A 178 -2.40 3.01 17.76
C ILE A 178 -1.21 2.28 18.38
N THR A 179 -1.20 2.07 19.69
CA THR A 179 -0.11 1.37 20.38
C THR A 179 0.03 -0.07 19.88
N ILE A 180 -1.08 -0.79 19.71
CA ILE A 180 -1.08 -2.13 19.11
C ILE A 180 -0.53 -2.09 17.69
N ALA A 181 -0.93 -1.13 16.85
CA ALA A 181 -0.42 -1.01 15.48
C ALA A 181 1.10 -0.76 15.43
N VAL A 182 1.63 0.05 16.34
CA VAL A 182 3.06 0.31 16.46
C VAL A 182 3.82 -0.94 16.92
N LEU A 183 3.36 -1.57 18.01
CA LEU A 183 3.99 -2.78 18.56
C LEU A 183 3.85 -3.98 17.61
N ALA A 184 2.78 -4.03 16.82
CA ALA A 184 2.57 -5.06 15.81
C ALA A 184 3.71 -5.12 14.80
N SER A 185 4.27 -3.97 14.39
CA SER A 185 5.40 -3.93 13.46
C SER A 185 6.69 -4.46 14.10
N ALA A 186 6.91 -4.16 15.39
CA ALA A 186 8.04 -4.70 16.15
C ALA A 186 7.93 -6.21 16.33
N LEU A 187 6.75 -6.68 16.78
CA LEU A 187 6.44 -8.09 16.93
C LEU A 187 6.65 -8.84 15.62
N HIS A 188 6.14 -8.29 14.51
CA HIS A 188 6.32 -8.87 13.17
C HIS A 188 7.80 -9.04 12.84
N ALA A 189 8.60 -7.97 12.99
CA ALA A 189 10.03 -8.03 12.72
C ALA A 189 10.77 -9.04 13.61
N LEU A 190 10.36 -9.18 14.88
CA LEU A 190 10.90 -10.15 15.83
C LEU A 190 10.55 -11.58 15.41
N LEU A 191 9.28 -11.84 15.08
CA LEU A 191 8.84 -13.16 14.60
C LEU A 191 9.57 -13.58 13.32
N LEU A 192 9.76 -12.66 12.37
CA LEU A 192 10.58 -12.92 11.16
C LEU A 192 12.02 -13.23 11.52
N GLN A 193 12.58 -12.59 12.54
CA GLN A 193 13.92 -12.88 13.00
C GLN A 193 14.01 -14.25 13.67
N VAL A 194 13.08 -14.62 14.55
CA VAL A 194 13.10 -15.90 15.27
C VAL A 194 12.83 -17.06 14.31
N ILE A 195 11.74 -16.99 13.56
CA ILE A 195 11.31 -18.07 12.65
C ILE A 195 12.22 -18.11 11.42
N GLY A 196 12.64 -16.95 10.90
CA GLY A 196 13.56 -16.86 9.78
C GLY A 196 15.00 -17.25 10.12
N SER A 197 15.47 -17.03 11.36
CA SER A 197 16.86 -17.33 11.73
C SER A 197 17.20 -18.82 11.74
N SER A 198 16.20 -19.71 11.87
CA SER A 198 16.36 -21.17 11.75
C SER A 198 16.97 -21.62 10.41
N VAL A 199 17.00 -20.75 9.40
CA VAL A 199 17.52 -21.03 8.05
C VAL A 199 18.68 -20.09 7.64
N VAL A 200 19.03 -19.11 8.47
CA VAL A 200 19.94 -18.01 8.07
C VAL A 200 21.38 -18.27 8.52
N VAL A 201 22.27 -18.50 7.56
CA VAL A 201 23.73 -18.45 7.79
C VAL A 201 24.13 -16.99 8.07
N LYS A 202 24.38 -16.69 9.36
CA LYS A 202 24.68 -15.37 9.96
C LYS A 202 23.69 -14.25 9.57
N PRO A 203 22.56 -14.09 10.30
CA PRO A 203 21.59 -13.04 10.03
C PRO A 203 22.24 -11.65 10.05
N TRP A 204 21.67 -10.74 9.25
CA TRP A 204 21.96 -9.32 9.44
C TRP A 204 21.49 -8.94 10.84
N GLN A 205 22.38 -8.35 11.64
CA GLN A 205 22.09 -7.97 13.01
C GLN A 205 21.97 -6.44 13.06
N PRO A 206 20.82 -5.87 13.46
CA PRO A 206 20.64 -4.42 13.57
C PRO A 206 21.65 -3.78 14.53
N LEU A 207 22.02 -4.49 15.60
CA LEU A 207 23.02 -4.07 16.58
C LEU A 207 24.44 -3.91 16.01
N SER A 208 24.71 -4.39 14.79
CA SER A 208 26.01 -4.19 14.14
C SER A 208 26.31 -2.71 13.88
N VAL A 209 25.30 -1.86 13.68
CA VAL A 209 25.50 -0.42 13.49
C VAL A 209 26.08 0.21 14.76
N LEU A 210 25.51 -0.10 15.93
CA LEU A 210 25.99 0.40 17.22
C LEU A 210 27.38 -0.16 17.57
N ARG A 211 27.60 -1.46 17.33
CA ARG A 211 28.89 -2.12 17.60
C ARG A 211 30.07 -1.52 16.82
N TYR A 212 29.82 -1.04 15.60
CA TYR A 212 30.86 -0.49 14.72
C TYR A 212 30.76 1.03 14.54
N ALA A 213 30.00 1.72 15.40
CA ALA A 213 29.77 3.16 15.29
C ALA A 213 31.07 3.98 15.33
N GLY A 214 32.08 3.57 16.10
CA GLY A 214 33.40 4.23 16.14
C GLY A 214 34.34 3.91 14.96
N SER A 215 33.99 2.98 14.07
CA SER A 215 34.90 2.51 13.02
C SER A 215 34.80 3.37 11.74
N ARG A 216 35.85 4.15 11.43
CA ARG A 216 35.95 4.90 10.16
C ARG A 216 35.79 3.99 8.93
N ARG A 217 36.33 2.77 8.98
CA ARG A 217 36.25 1.79 7.89
C ARG A 217 34.81 1.33 7.62
N TYR A 218 33.99 1.25 8.67
CA TYR A 218 32.58 0.90 8.56
C TYR A 218 31.79 2.00 7.83
N TRP A 219 31.94 3.25 8.25
CA TRP A 219 31.26 4.40 7.62
C TRP A 219 31.69 4.63 6.17
N LEU A 220 32.98 4.44 5.86
CA LEU A 220 33.46 4.48 4.47
C LEU A 220 32.77 3.42 3.59
N ARG A 221 32.51 2.22 4.14
CA ARG A 221 31.78 1.14 3.45
C ARG A 221 30.32 1.50 3.22
N LEU A 222 29.64 2.08 4.22
CA LEU A 222 28.26 2.55 4.07
C LEU A 222 28.17 3.68 3.03
N ARG A 223 29.09 4.65 3.05
CA ARG A 223 29.15 5.73 2.05
C ARG A 223 29.36 5.20 0.63
N ARG A 224 30.21 4.20 0.44
CA ARG A 224 30.39 3.51 -0.86
C ARG A 224 29.10 2.83 -1.32
N THR A 225 28.38 2.20 -0.38
CA THR A 225 27.10 1.54 -0.65
C THR A 225 26.03 2.57 -1.05
N LEU A 226 25.95 3.71 -0.35
CA LEU A 226 25.05 4.82 -0.70
C LEU A 226 25.35 5.36 -2.10
N LYS A 227 26.63 5.57 -2.44
CA LYS A 227 27.01 6.01 -3.79
C LYS A 227 26.57 5.04 -4.87
N LEU A 228 26.71 3.74 -4.62
CA LEU A 228 26.33 2.69 -5.57
C LEU A 228 24.81 2.61 -5.78
N PHE A 229 24.02 2.83 -4.74
CA PHE A 229 22.55 2.76 -4.78
C PHE A 229 21.87 4.14 -4.74
N ARG A 230 22.59 5.21 -5.09
CA ARG A 230 22.10 6.60 -5.02
C ARG A 230 20.82 6.84 -5.82
N ALA A 231 20.61 6.09 -6.90
CA ALA A 231 19.42 6.20 -7.74
C ALA A 231 18.13 5.90 -6.96
N PHE A 232 18.17 4.98 -6.00
CA PHE A 232 17.02 4.73 -5.12
C PHE A 232 16.69 5.96 -4.27
N VAL A 233 17.71 6.59 -3.69
CA VAL A 233 17.51 7.75 -2.84
C VAL A 233 17.04 8.96 -3.65
N LEU A 234 17.61 9.19 -4.84
CA LEU A 234 17.33 10.38 -5.64
C LEU A 234 16.04 10.28 -6.47
N PHE A 235 15.65 9.08 -6.90
CA PHE A 235 14.48 8.91 -7.78
C PHE A 235 13.36 8.12 -7.10
N GLN A 236 13.67 6.99 -6.45
CA GLN A 236 12.65 6.13 -5.85
C GLN A 236 12.03 6.76 -4.60
N ALA A 237 12.83 7.39 -3.73
CA ALA A 237 12.32 7.97 -2.49
C ALA A 237 11.37 9.16 -2.74
N PRO A 238 11.68 10.16 -3.59
CA PRO A 238 10.74 11.23 -3.91
C PRO A 238 9.47 10.73 -4.61
N GLN A 239 9.60 9.80 -5.55
CA GLN A 239 8.45 9.19 -6.22
C GLN A 239 7.54 8.45 -5.21
N SER A 240 8.14 7.71 -4.28
CA SER A 240 7.39 6.98 -3.26
C SER A 240 6.76 7.93 -2.24
N LEU A 241 7.41 9.04 -1.91
CA LEU A 241 6.86 10.09 -1.05
C LEU A 241 5.65 10.77 -1.70
N LEU A 242 5.74 11.15 -2.97
CA LEU A 242 4.61 11.75 -3.71
C LEU A 242 3.42 10.78 -3.76
N ASN A 243 3.67 9.50 -4.01
CA ASN A 243 2.63 8.48 -3.99
C ASN A 243 2.04 8.28 -2.59
N ALA A 244 2.86 8.32 -1.54
CA ALA A 244 2.40 8.22 -0.16
C ALA A 244 1.53 9.43 0.21
N ALA A 245 1.97 10.65 -0.13
CA ALA A 245 1.19 11.87 0.07
C ALA A 245 -0.16 11.80 -0.65
N ALA A 246 -0.18 11.35 -1.91
CA ALA A 246 -1.41 11.16 -2.67
C ALA A 246 -2.39 10.16 -2.03
N GLN A 247 -1.87 9.10 -1.41
CA GLN A 247 -2.70 8.08 -0.76
C GLN A 247 -3.17 8.47 0.63
N SER A 248 -2.37 9.26 1.35
CA SER A 248 -2.65 9.74 2.70
C SER A 248 -3.54 10.98 2.70
N ALA A 249 -3.47 11.81 1.65
CA ALA A 249 -4.23 13.06 1.56
C ALA A 249 -5.73 12.91 1.83
N PRO A 250 -6.47 11.93 1.27
CA PRO A 250 -7.91 11.84 1.51
C PRO A 250 -8.27 11.64 2.98
N VAL A 251 -7.55 10.75 3.69
CA VAL A 251 -7.82 10.48 5.11
C VAL A 251 -7.48 11.70 5.97
N LEU A 252 -6.33 12.33 5.71
CA LEU A 252 -5.88 13.49 6.46
C LEU A 252 -6.81 14.70 6.23
N MET A 253 -7.21 14.97 4.99
CA MET A 253 -8.13 16.06 4.65
C MET A 253 -9.53 15.82 5.22
N LEU A 254 -10.04 14.59 5.17
CA LEU A 254 -11.33 14.27 5.78
C LEU A 254 -11.29 14.43 7.31
N ALA A 255 -10.20 14.01 7.96
CA ALA A 255 -10.00 14.23 9.39
C ALA A 255 -9.93 15.73 9.72
N ALA A 256 -9.23 16.51 8.89
CA ALA A 256 -9.04 17.95 9.05
C ALA A 256 -10.35 18.73 8.96
N PHE A 257 -11.14 18.48 7.90
CA PHE A 257 -12.32 19.27 7.58
C PHE A 257 -13.58 18.78 8.28
N TYR A 258 -13.70 17.47 8.52
CA TYR A 258 -14.93 16.85 9.01
C TYR A 258 -14.77 16.08 10.33
N GLY A 259 -13.56 16.04 10.89
CA GLY A 259 -13.27 15.35 12.14
C GLY A 259 -12.96 13.86 12.01
N ALA A 260 -12.54 13.26 13.13
CA ALA A 260 -12.04 11.89 13.18
C ALA A 260 -13.07 10.85 12.73
N ALA A 261 -14.34 10.97 13.14
CA ALA A 261 -15.38 10.00 12.78
C ALA A 261 -15.54 9.84 11.26
N VAL A 262 -15.54 10.94 10.50
CA VAL A 262 -15.64 10.91 9.03
C VAL A 262 -14.43 10.23 8.40
N ALA A 263 -13.23 10.52 8.89
CA ALA A 263 -12.02 9.83 8.47
C ALA A 263 -12.06 8.33 8.81
N GLY A 264 -12.65 7.96 9.95
CA GLY A 264 -12.84 6.59 10.38
C GLY A 264 -13.78 5.84 9.46
N TRP A 265 -14.92 6.45 9.12
CA TRP A 265 -15.87 5.86 8.20
C TRP A 265 -15.27 5.60 6.82
N TYR A 266 -14.51 6.57 6.30
CA TYR A 266 -13.79 6.45 5.03
C TYR A 266 -12.68 5.39 5.10
N THR A 267 -11.91 5.37 6.18
CA THR A 267 -10.82 4.40 6.38
C THR A 267 -11.36 2.97 6.40
N LEU A 268 -12.48 2.75 7.09
CA LEU A 268 -13.14 1.45 7.10
C LEU A 268 -13.65 1.06 5.71
N ALA A 269 -14.39 1.95 5.04
CA ALA A 269 -14.92 1.71 3.70
C ALA A 269 -13.78 1.34 2.71
N LYS A 270 -12.68 2.11 2.74
CA LYS A 270 -11.49 1.84 1.93
C LYS A 270 -10.87 0.48 2.24
N ALA A 271 -10.72 0.13 3.53
CA ALA A 271 -10.11 -1.13 3.94
C ALA A 271 -10.88 -2.34 3.41
N ILE A 272 -12.22 -2.29 3.44
CA ILE A 272 -13.08 -3.36 2.93
C ILE A 272 -13.00 -3.47 1.41
N LEU A 273 -13.16 -2.35 0.70
CA LEU A 273 -13.28 -2.37 -0.76
C LEU A 273 -11.97 -2.67 -1.49
N VAL A 274 -10.82 -2.43 -0.85
CA VAL A 274 -9.51 -2.74 -1.44
C VAL A 274 -9.26 -4.25 -1.48
N LEU A 275 -9.88 -5.05 -0.60
CA LEU A 275 -9.68 -6.50 -0.57
C LEU A 275 -10.01 -7.21 -1.90
N PRO A 276 -11.24 -7.10 -2.44
CA PRO A 276 -11.59 -7.76 -3.70
C PRO A 276 -10.68 -7.30 -4.84
N ALA A 277 -10.35 -6.00 -4.90
CA ALA A 277 -9.41 -5.46 -5.88
C ALA A 277 -8.02 -6.12 -5.79
N MET A 278 -7.50 -6.30 -4.58
CA MET A 278 -6.18 -6.91 -4.36
C MET A 278 -6.15 -8.39 -4.72
N LEU A 279 -7.17 -9.15 -4.32
CA LEU A 279 -7.25 -10.59 -4.55
C LEU A 279 -7.41 -10.91 -6.04
N LEU A 280 -8.35 -10.23 -6.69
CA LEU A 280 -8.66 -10.47 -8.10
C LEU A 280 -7.60 -9.84 -9.03
N GLY A 281 -7.06 -8.67 -8.66
CA GLY A 281 -6.19 -7.89 -9.53
C GLY A 281 -4.85 -8.56 -9.78
N ARG A 282 -4.33 -9.29 -8.79
CA ARG A 282 -3.12 -10.11 -8.94
C ARG A 282 -3.34 -11.30 -9.87
N ALA A 283 -4.43 -12.05 -9.67
CA ALA A 283 -4.75 -13.23 -10.48
C ALA A 283 -4.83 -12.87 -11.97
N VAL A 284 -5.44 -11.73 -12.30
CA VAL A 284 -5.54 -11.27 -13.69
C VAL A 284 -4.22 -10.71 -14.21
N GLY A 285 -3.49 -9.93 -13.40
CA GLY A 285 -2.16 -9.45 -13.80
C GLY A 285 -1.22 -10.58 -14.22
N ASP A 286 -1.22 -11.68 -13.47
CA ASP A 286 -0.36 -12.84 -13.72
C ASP A 286 -0.77 -13.62 -14.98
N VAL A 287 -2.06 -13.66 -15.30
CA VAL A 287 -2.57 -14.35 -16.50
C VAL A 287 -2.36 -13.52 -17.76
N PHE A 288 -2.71 -12.24 -17.75
CA PHE A 288 -2.73 -11.44 -18.97
C PHE A 288 -1.37 -10.84 -19.33
N TYR A 289 -0.52 -10.53 -18.36
CA TYR A 289 0.77 -9.88 -18.63
C TYR A 289 1.67 -10.68 -19.60
N PRO A 290 1.86 -12.01 -19.44
CA PRO A 290 2.60 -12.81 -20.41
C PRO A 290 2.02 -12.72 -21.83
N HIS A 291 0.70 -12.76 -21.97
CA HIS A 291 0.03 -12.67 -23.27
C HIS A 291 0.27 -11.32 -23.95
N PHE A 292 0.28 -10.21 -23.19
CA PHE A 292 0.66 -8.89 -23.73
C PHE A 292 2.11 -8.85 -24.23
N THR A 293 3.04 -9.41 -23.46
CA THR A 293 4.46 -9.43 -23.86
C THR A 293 4.72 -10.30 -25.08
N GLN A 294 4.09 -11.49 -25.15
CA GLN A 294 4.19 -12.39 -26.29
C GLN A 294 3.56 -11.79 -27.54
N ALA A 295 2.37 -11.20 -27.44
CA ALA A 295 1.73 -10.53 -28.56
C ALA A 295 2.54 -9.32 -29.07
N GLN A 296 3.20 -8.59 -28.18
CA GLN A 296 4.11 -7.52 -28.59
C GLN A 296 5.31 -8.07 -29.41
N GLN A 297 5.91 -9.18 -28.94
CA GLN A 297 7.03 -9.84 -29.61
C GLN A 297 6.63 -10.46 -30.96
N GLN A 298 5.47 -11.11 -31.00
CA GLN A 298 4.89 -11.73 -32.20
C GLN A 298 4.16 -10.73 -33.11
N GLN A 299 4.25 -9.44 -32.81
CA GLN A 299 3.63 -8.33 -33.55
C GLN A 299 2.10 -8.41 -33.71
N GLN A 300 1.41 -9.18 -32.88
CA GLN A 300 -0.05 -9.33 -32.90
C GLN A 300 -0.77 -8.06 -32.41
N PRO A 301 -2.04 -7.85 -32.83
CA PRO A 301 -2.83 -6.69 -32.42
C PRO A 301 -3.12 -6.70 -30.90
N LEU A 302 -2.52 -5.75 -30.18
CA LEU A 302 -2.64 -5.64 -28.72
C LEU A 302 -4.04 -5.20 -28.26
N VAL A 303 -4.82 -4.57 -29.13
CA VAL A 303 -6.17 -4.06 -28.83
C VAL A 303 -7.11 -5.20 -28.42
N ALA A 304 -7.11 -6.32 -29.14
CA ALA A 304 -8.01 -7.44 -28.84
C ALA A 304 -7.70 -8.07 -27.48
N ILE A 305 -6.42 -8.19 -27.13
CA ILE A 305 -5.97 -8.69 -25.83
C ILE A 305 -6.38 -7.73 -24.71
N LEU A 306 -6.20 -6.42 -24.94
CA LEU A 306 -6.62 -5.39 -24.01
C LEU A 306 -8.13 -5.43 -23.75
N ILE A 307 -8.95 -5.42 -24.79
CA ILE A 307 -10.41 -5.46 -24.66
C ILE A 307 -10.85 -6.74 -23.94
N ARG A 308 -10.31 -7.91 -24.31
CA ARG A 308 -10.64 -9.18 -23.63
C ARG A 308 -10.27 -9.15 -22.15
N ALA A 309 -9.08 -8.65 -21.80
CA ALA A 309 -8.63 -8.51 -20.43
C ALA A 309 -9.53 -7.56 -19.62
N THR A 310 -9.85 -6.39 -20.19
CA THR A 310 -10.72 -5.38 -19.60
C THR A 310 -12.13 -5.93 -19.39
N LEU A 311 -12.71 -6.64 -20.36
CA LEU A 311 -14.04 -7.25 -20.24
C LEU A 311 -14.07 -8.40 -19.22
N SER A 312 -13.02 -9.24 -19.19
CA SER A 312 -12.90 -10.30 -18.17
C SER A 312 -12.86 -9.72 -16.76
N LEU A 313 -12.09 -8.65 -16.55
CA LEU A 313 -12.07 -7.94 -15.26
C LEU A 313 -13.39 -7.26 -14.95
N ALA A 314 -14.03 -6.63 -15.95
CA ALA A 314 -15.33 -6.00 -15.77
C ALA A 314 -16.37 -7.01 -15.29
N LEU A 315 -16.36 -8.23 -15.84
CA LEU A 315 -17.25 -9.32 -15.43
C LEU A 315 -16.90 -9.86 -14.03
N LEU A 316 -15.61 -10.12 -13.75
CA LEU A 316 -15.16 -10.64 -12.46
C LEU A 316 -15.37 -9.64 -11.31
N GLY A 317 -15.19 -8.35 -11.58
CA GLY A 317 -15.38 -7.29 -10.60
C GLY A 317 -16.85 -6.95 -10.38
N LEU A 318 -17.74 -7.22 -11.35
CA LEU A 318 -19.14 -6.79 -11.27
C LEU A 318 -19.80 -7.29 -9.99
N ILE A 319 -19.72 -8.59 -9.73
CA ILE A 319 -20.38 -9.21 -8.55
C ILE A 319 -19.91 -8.59 -7.23
N PRO A 320 -18.61 -8.63 -6.86
CA PRO A 320 -18.18 -8.13 -5.56
C PRO A 320 -18.41 -6.63 -5.38
N PHE A 321 -18.24 -5.81 -6.42
CA PHE A 321 -18.43 -4.35 -6.30
C PHE A 321 -19.91 -3.95 -6.33
N SER A 322 -20.76 -4.62 -7.13
CA SER A 322 -22.20 -4.34 -7.18
C SER A 322 -22.89 -4.60 -5.84
N ILE A 323 -22.44 -5.60 -5.06
CA ILE A 323 -22.94 -5.84 -3.71
C ILE A 323 -22.75 -4.59 -2.83
N PHE A 324 -21.58 -3.95 -2.88
CA PHE A 324 -21.33 -2.72 -2.10
C PHE A 324 -22.02 -1.50 -2.68
N ILE A 325 -22.22 -1.41 -4.00
CA ILE A 325 -22.93 -0.29 -4.64
C ILE A 325 -24.41 -0.28 -4.23
N ILE A 326 -25.05 -1.45 -4.18
CA ILE A 326 -26.49 -1.57 -3.93
C ILE A 326 -26.79 -1.70 -2.44
N ALA A 327 -26.04 -2.54 -1.73
CA ALA A 327 -26.31 -2.91 -0.35
C ALA A 327 -25.24 -2.40 0.63
N GLY A 328 -24.44 -1.39 0.26
CA GLY A 328 -23.36 -0.87 1.08
C GLY A 328 -23.83 -0.42 2.47
N ALA A 329 -24.87 0.43 2.53
CA ALA A 329 -25.46 0.91 3.78
C ALA A 329 -25.94 -0.25 4.67
N ASP A 330 -26.80 -1.12 4.13
CA ASP A 330 -27.40 -2.23 4.87
C ASP A 330 -26.37 -3.27 5.34
N LEU A 331 -25.39 -3.60 4.49
CA LEU A 331 -24.33 -4.55 4.82
C LEU A 331 -23.48 -4.05 5.97
N PHE A 332 -23.10 -2.77 5.95
CA PHE A 332 -22.29 -2.21 7.03
C PHE A 332 -23.07 -2.13 8.34
N VAL A 333 -24.35 -1.75 8.29
CA VAL A 333 -25.21 -1.73 9.49
C VAL A 333 -25.41 -3.14 10.05
N SER A 334 -25.67 -4.13 9.21
CA SER A 334 -25.89 -5.52 9.63
C SER A 334 -24.63 -6.17 10.21
N VAL A 335 -23.46 -5.89 9.64
CA VAL A 335 -22.21 -6.56 10.01
C VAL A 335 -21.50 -5.83 11.15
N PHE A 336 -21.40 -4.50 11.06
CA PHE A 336 -20.60 -3.67 11.97
C PHE A 336 -21.45 -2.90 13.00
N GLY A 337 -22.73 -2.66 12.71
CA GLY A 337 -23.65 -1.93 13.57
C GLY A 337 -24.02 -0.55 13.03
N LYS A 338 -25.01 0.09 13.67
CA LYS A 338 -25.61 1.36 13.20
C LYS A 338 -24.62 2.52 13.13
N GLU A 339 -23.60 2.54 13.98
CA GLU A 339 -22.54 3.57 13.98
C GLU A 339 -21.73 3.60 12.68
N TRP A 340 -21.77 2.51 11.90
CA TRP A 340 -21.04 2.35 10.64
C TRP A 340 -21.90 2.55 9.39
N ALA A 341 -23.14 3.03 9.53
CA ALA A 341 -24.02 3.29 8.39
C ALA A 341 -23.38 4.23 7.35
N ALA A 342 -22.77 5.33 7.80
CA ALA A 342 -22.08 6.28 6.94
C ALA A 342 -20.88 5.66 6.19
N SER A 343 -20.21 4.65 6.76
CA SER A 343 -19.20 3.88 6.02
C SER A 343 -19.80 3.14 4.85
N GLY A 344 -21.02 2.62 4.98
CA GLY A 344 -21.74 1.96 3.89
C GLY A 344 -22.12 2.93 2.77
N ASP A 345 -22.55 4.15 3.12
CA ASP A 345 -22.80 5.21 2.14
C ASP A 345 -21.52 5.58 1.38
N TYR A 346 -20.42 5.76 2.11
CA TYR A 346 -19.10 6.04 1.51
C TYR A 346 -18.65 4.88 0.64
N ALA A 347 -18.85 3.64 1.11
CA ALA A 347 -18.48 2.44 0.37
C ALA A 347 -19.25 2.34 -0.95
N SER A 348 -20.52 2.74 -1.00
CA SER A 348 -21.33 2.69 -2.22
C SER A 348 -20.71 3.55 -3.34
N TRP A 349 -20.30 4.78 -3.02
CA TRP A 349 -19.61 5.67 -3.97
C TRP A 349 -18.18 5.21 -4.30
N MET A 350 -17.44 4.78 -3.28
CA MET A 350 -16.06 4.32 -3.47
C MET A 350 -15.98 3.01 -4.26
N ALA A 351 -16.97 2.12 -4.12
CA ALA A 351 -17.05 0.86 -4.85
C ALA A 351 -17.17 1.12 -6.36
N LEU A 352 -17.92 2.14 -6.77
CA LEU A 352 -18.00 2.56 -8.16
C LEU A 352 -16.62 2.96 -8.70
N TRP A 353 -15.91 3.85 -8.01
CA TRP A 353 -14.55 4.22 -8.39
C TRP A 353 -13.60 3.02 -8.43
N LEU A 354 -13.59 2.21 -7.37
CA LEU A 354 -12.66 1.07 -7.25
C LEU A 354 -12.95 -0.03 -8.27
N TYR A 355 -14.21 -0.21 -8.66
CA TYR A 355 -14.59 -1.07 -9.79
C TYR A 355 -13.91 -0.62 -11.08
N PHE A 356 -14.05 0.66 -11.46
CA PHE A 356 -13.41 1.15 -12.69
C PHE A 356 -11.89 1.15 -12.59
N ALA A 357 -11.32 1.45 -11.42
CA ALA A 357 -9.88 1.36 -11.19
C ALA A 357 -9.38 -0.09 -11.35
N PHE A 358 -10.16 -1.07 -10.87
CA PHE A 358 -9.88 -2.48 -11.02
C PHE A 358 -9.92 -2.91 -12.51
N VAL A 359 -10.95 -2.51 -13.24
CA VAL A 359 -11.10 -2.76 -14.69
C VAL A 359 -9.99 -2.11 -15.52
N ASN A 360 -9.43 -0.99 -15.06
CA ASN A 360 -8.33 -0.27 -15.70
C ASN A 360 -6.94 -0.95 -15.54
N THR A 361 -6.82 -2.02 -14.75
CA THR A 361 -5.53 -2.71 -14.51
C THR A 361 -4.77 -3.14 -15.79
N PRO A 362 -5.41 -3.71 -16.83
CA PRO A 362 -4.74 -4.11 -18.07
C PRO A 362 -4.23 -2.91 -18.86
N SER A 363 -4.97 -1.79 -18.85
CA SER A 363 -4.57 -0.54 -19.51
C SER A 363 -3.26 -0.02 -18.93
N ILE A 364 -3.09 -0.08 -17.60
CA ILE A 364 -1.83 0.29 -16.93
C ILE A 364 -0.66 -0.55 -17.45
N LYS A 365 -0.86 -1.87 -17.62
CA LYS A 365 0.16 -2.76 -18.17
C LYS A 365 0.43 -2.48 -19.64
N ALA A 366 -0.60 -2.25 -20.45
CA ALA A 366 -0.47 -1.91 -21.86
C ALA A 366 0.36 -0.63 -22.05
N VAL A 367 0.13 0.41 -21.25
CA VAL A 367 0.92 1.66 -21.29
C VAL A 367 2.40 1.40 -21.01
N MET A 368 2.74 0.53 -20.04
CA MET A 368 4.12 0.15 -19.75
C MET A 368 4.78 -0.57 -20.93
N VAL A 369 4.06 -1.51 -21.54
CA VAL A 369 4.49 -2.29 -22.71
C VAL A 369 4.67 -1.41 -23.95
N LEU A 370 3.79 -0.43 -24.14
CA LEU A 370 3.84 0.55 -25.23
C LEU A 370 4.88 1.66 -25.02
N GLN A 371 5.46 1.78 -23.83
CA GLN A 371 6.41 2.82 -23.42
C GLN A 371 5.87 4.26 -23.52
N VAL A 372 4.57 4.44 -23.30
CA VAL A 372 3.89 5.75 -23.30
C VAL A 372 3.61 6.26 -21.88
N GLN A 373 4.46 5.88 -20.90
CA GLN A 373 4.26 6.21 -19.48
C GLN A 373 4.23 7.71 -19.15
N HIS A 374 4.78 8.58 -20.01
CA HIS A 374 4.76 10.03 -19.82
C HIS A 374 3.31 10.57 -19.80
N TRP A 375 2.43 10.07 -20.66
CA TRP A 375 1.00 10.42 -20.65
C TRP A 375 0.29 9.94 -19.38
N ALA A 376 0.61 8.73 -18.91
CA ALA A 376 0.06 8.21 -17.66
C ALA A 376 0.49 9.05 -16.45
N ILE A 377 1.74 9.53 -16.41
CA ILE A 377 2.21 10.44 -15.35
C ILE A 377 1.42 11.75 -15.38
N ALA A 378 1.25 12.37 -16.56
CA ALA A 378 0.47 13.60 -16.69
C ALA A 378 -0.97 13.43 -16.19
N LEU A 379 -1.65 12.36 -16.61
CA LEU A 379 -3.02 12.07 -16.18
C LEU A 379 -3.11 11.81 -14.67
N ASN A 380 -2.13 11.11 -14.07
CA ASN A 380 -2.05 10.89 -12.64
C ASN A 380 -1.90 12.20 -11.85
N VAL A 381 -1.04 13.12 -12.31
CA VAL A 381 -0.84 14.43 -11.67
C VAL A 381 -2.12 15.25 -11.73
N ILE A 382 -2.76 15.35 -12.91
CA ILE A 382 -4.03 16.05 -13.08
C ILE A 382 -5.09 15.47 -12.14
N THR A 383 -5.23 14.15 -12.10
CA THR A 383 -6.21 13.46 -11.24
C THR A 383 -5.95 13.70 -9.77
N LEU A 384 -4.68 13.70 -9.35
CA LEU A 384 -4.28 13.99 -7.98
C LEU A 384 -4.66 15.43 -7.59
N CYS A 385 -4.32 16.41 -8.44
CA CYS A 385 -4.68 17.81 -8.24
C CYS A 385 -6.20 18.00 -8.16
N LEU A 386 -6.97 17.37 -9.05
CA LEU A 386 -8.43 17.41 -9.03
C LEU A 386 -9.00 16.79 -7.75
N ARG A 387 -8.47 15.64 -7.31
CA ARG A 387 -8.92 14.98 -6.08
C ARG A 387 -8.68 15.82 -4.82
N ILE A 388 -7.48 16.37 -4.70
CA ILE A 388 -7.14 17.26 -3.60
C ILE A 388 -8.01 18.52 -3.69
N GLY A 389 -8.15 19.13 -4.88
CA GLY A 389 -8.97 20.32 -5.09
C GLY A 389 -10.44 20.13 -4.73
N VAL A 390 -11.04 18.98 -5.09
CA VAL A 390 -12.42 18.64 -4.74
C VAL A 390 -12.60 18.48 -3.23
N LEU A 391 -11.71 17.73 -2.56
CA LEU A 391 -11.77 17.57 -1.10
C LEU A 391 -11.55 18.89 -0.37
N TRP A 392 -10.67 19.74 -0.89
CA TRP A 392 -10.40 21.06 -0.34
C TRP A 392 -11.60 22.00 -0.51
N TYR A 393 -12.21 22.05 -1.70
CA TYR A 393 -13.39 22.86 -1.99
C TYR A 393 -14.59 22.50 -1.10
N PHE A 394 -14.94 21.21 -1.05
CA PHE A 394 -16.05 20.75 -0.21
C PHE A 394 -15.73 20.86 1.29
N GLY A 395 -14.46 20.68 1.67
CA GLY A 395 -14.00 20.89 3.04
C GLY A 395 -14.19 22.33 3.52
N LEU A 396 -13.88 23.33 2.69
CA LEU A 396 -14.05 24.74 3.03
C LEU A 396 -15.51 25.20 3.10
N THR A 397 -16.37 24.64 2.25
CA THR A 397 -17.80 24.99 2.22
C THR A 397 -18.62 24.32 3.33
N ALA A 398 -17.97 23.52 4.20
CA ALA A 398 -18.62 22.69 5.22
C ALA A 398 -19.78 21.84 4.66
N SER A 399 -19.69 21.46 3.39
CA SER A 399 -20.71 20.67 2.71
C SER A 399 -20.78 19.24 3.25
N ASN A 400 -21.89 18.54 3.00
CA ASN A 400 -22.03 17.13 3.38
C ASN A 400 -20.81 16.26 2.95
N PRO A 401 -20.15 15.54 3.88
CA PRO A 401 -18.96 14.73 3.57
C PRO A 401 -19.21 13.63 2.53
N VAL A 402 -20.45 13.16 2.40
CA VAL A 402 -20.85 12.21 1.34
C VAL A 402 -20.60 12.82 -0.05
N LEU A 403 -20.90 14.11 -0.26
CA LEU A 403 -20.70 14.78 -1.54
C LEU A 403 -19.21 14.94 -1.88
N ALA A 404 -18.38 15.22 -0.87
CA ALA A 404 -16.94 15.30 -1.04
C ALA A 404 -16.37 13.94 -1.52
N ILE A 405 -16.82 12.84 -0.90
CA ILE A 405 -16.39 11.48 -1.24
C ILE A 405 -16.96 11.03 -2.59
N ALA A 406 -18.23 11.33 -2.88
CA ALA A 406 -18.86 11.05 -4.16
C ALA A 406 -18.12 11.76 -5.31
N SER A 407 -17.78 13.04 -5.12
CA SER A 407 -17.02 13.82 -6.10
C SER A 407 -15.59 13.30 -6.26
N PHE A 408 -14.92 12.93 -5.16
CA PHE A 408 -13.61 12.27 -5.18
C PHE A 408 -13.64 10.94 -5.95
N ALA A 409 -14.71 10.14 -5.76
CA ALA A 409 -14.94 8.90 -6.48
C ALA A 409 -15.22 9.16 -7.97
N ALA A 410 -16.05 10.15 -8.31
CA ALA A 410 -16.34 10.54 -9.69
C ALA A 410 -15.08 10.93 -10.47
N VAL A 411 -14.18 11.73 -9.88
CA VAL A 411 -12.86 12.03 -10.47
C VAL A 411 -12.05 10.75 -10.72
N GLY A 412 -12.15 9.76 -9.83
CA GLY A 412 -11.52 8.45 -10.00
C GLY A 412 -12.10 7.58 -11.12
N VAL A 413 -13.43 7.62 -11.29
CA VAL A 413 -14.11 6.96 -12.41
C VAL A 413 -13.66 7.60 -13.72
N LEU A 414 -13.72 8.94 -13.81
CA LEU A 414 -13.27 9.69 -14.98
C LEU A 414 -11.81 9.38 -15.32
N HIS A 415 -10.92 9.37 -14.33
CA HIS A 415 -9.54 8.96 -14.51
C HIS A 415 -9.44 7.58 -15.17
N SER A 416 -10.15 6.59 -14.63
CA SER A 416 -10.07 5.20 -15.08
C SER A 416 -10.60 5.03 -16.51
N LEU A 417 -11.67 5.75 -16.87
CA LEU A 417 -12.23 5.77 -18.21
C LEU A 417 -11.28 6.43 -19.21
N VAL A 418 -10.77 7.63 -18.90
CA VAL A 418 -9.81 8.36 -19.75
C VAL A 418 -8.53 7.56 -19.94
N PHE A 419 -8.02 6.93 -18.87
CA PHE A 419 -6.84 6.08 -18.93
C PHE A 419 -7.05 4.87 -19.84
N THR A 420 -8.21 4.21 -19.74
CA THR A 420 -8.55 3.05 -20.57
C THR A 420 -8.71 3.46 -22.05
N ALA A 421 -9.40 4.56 -22.33
CA ALA A 421 -9.54 5.10 -23.68
C ALA A 421 -8.18 5.46 -24.29
N MET A 422 -7.31 6.11 -23.51
CA MET A 422 -5.93 6.43 -23.91
C MET A 422 -5.14 5.15 -24.26
N ALA A 423 -5.23 4.10 -23.44
CA ALA A 423 -4.53 2.84 -23.69
C ALA A 423 -5.04 2.15 -24.97
N ILE A 424 -6.35 2.14 -25.20
CA ILE A 424 -6.95 1.61 -26.44
C ILE A 424 -6.47 2.41 -27.66
N TYR A 425 -6.48 3.74 -27.58
CA TYR A 425 -6.01 4.62 -28.67
C TYR A 425 -4.56 4.33 -29.06
N PHE A 426 -3.63 4.23 -28.09
CA PHE A 426 -2.24 3.94 -28.40
C PHE A 426 -2.02 2.50 -28.90
N CYS A 427 -2.79 1.52 -28.41
CA CYS A 427 -2.80 0.17 -28.97
C CYS A 427 -3.26 0.19 -30.45
N TYR A 428 -4.29 0.95 -30.78
CA TYR A 428 -4.81 1.08 -32.15
C TYR A 428 -3.81 1.78 -33.07
N LYS A 429 -3.29 2.95 -32.67
CA LYS A 429 -2.30 3.72 -33.44
C LYS A 429 -1.05 2.90 -33.78
N LYS A 430 -0.56 2.10 -32.83
CA LYS A 430 0.59 1.22 -33.06
C LYS A 430 0.27 0.06 -34.02
N GLY A 431 -0.97 -0.44 -34.00
CA GLY A 431 -1.46 -1.42 -34.98
C GLY A 431 -1.53 -0.84 -36.40
N ALA A 432 -2.10 0.36 -36.56
CA ALA A 432 -2.24 1.03 -37.86
C ALA A 432 -0.89 1.38 -38.51
N ASN A 433 0.08 1.85 -37.73
CA ASN A 433 1.43 2.12 -38.24
C ASN A 433 2.14 0.84 -38.74
N ARG A 434 1.81 -0.33 -38.17
CA ARG A 434 2.38 -1.62 -38.60
C ARG A 434 1.77 -2.12 -39.90
N SER A 435 0.46 -1.98 -40.08
CA SER A 435 -0.21 -2.38 -41.34
C SER A 435 0.25 -1.52 -42.52
N GLN A 436 0.53 -0.24 -42.30
CA GLN A 436 1.10 0.64 -43.34
C GLN A 436 2.53 0.26 -43.72
N SER A 437 3.39 -0.07 -42.74
CA SER A 437 4.77 -0.52 -43.00
C SER A 437 4.85 -1.88 -43.70
N ALA A 438 3.89 -2.77 -43.46
CA ALA A 438 3.81 -4.07 -44.14
C ALA A 438 3.23 -3.98 -45.56
N ALA A 439 2.49 -2.91 -45.87
CA ALA A 439 1.95 -2.64 -47.20
C ALA A 439 2.93 -1.86 -48.10
N THR A 440 4.03 -1.34 -47.54
CA THR A 440 5.10 -0.63 -48.26
C THR A 440 6.37 -1.45 -48.47
N GLN A 441 6.43 -2.67 -47.92
CA GLN A 441 7.42 -3.70 -48.22
C GLN A 441 6.80 -4.72 -49.16
#